data_AF-A0AA97D6J3-F1
#
_entry.id   AF-A0AA97D6J3-F1
#
_cell.length_a   1.000
_cell.length_b   1.000
_cell.length_c   1.000
_cell.angle_alpha   90.00
_cell.angle_beta   90.00
_cell.angle_gamma   90.00
#
_symmetry.space_group_name_H-M   'P 1'
#
loop_
_entity.id
_entity.type
_entity.pdbx_description
1 polymer ?
#
loop_
_entity_poly.entity_id
_entity_poly.type
_entity_poly.pdbx_seq_one_letter_code
_entity_poly.pdbx_strand_id
1 'polypeptide(L)'
;MDLHKVACFKKNKKGTDAEYDRQLKGQQDGINDMTVKEYLDNREAYNKIGRKGTGAAQQEAREQFRSKLIDKYEKELTRRGEYFGEEALQKAQELASNEMNTLNALHNPDMIAGGYDNVVDLGDASVNKSIGSQWKNNGKDDVGNKLAASRVEVMDAQA
;
A
#
# COMPACT_ATOMS: atom_id res chain seq x y z
N MET A 1 11.45 24.66 9.85
CA MET A 1 10.99 23.31 10.23
C MET A 1 12.22 22.54 10.64
N ASP A 2 12.20 21.97 11.84
CA ASP A 2 13.30 21.12 12.29
C ASP A 2 13.19 19.75 11.61
N LEU A 3 14.34 19.18 11.26
CA LEU A 3 14.38 17.84 10.67
C LEU A 3 14.25 16.82 11.79
N HIS A 4 13.13 16.10 11.85
CA HIS A 4 12.93 15.04 12.83
C HIS A 4 13.38 13.69 12.29
N LYS A 5 14.36 13.07 12.97
CA LYS A 5 14.81 11.72 12.63
C LYS A 5 13.80 10.68 13.12
N VAL A 6 13.29 9.90 12.18
CA VAL A 6 12.55 8.66 12.46
C VAL A 6 13.40 7.45 12.12
N ALA A 7 13.08 6.28 12.66
CA ALA A 7 13.80 5.06 12.34
C ALA A 7 13.72 4.74 10.84
N CYS A 8 14.75 4.09 10.30
CA CYS A 8 14.69 3.52 8.95
C CYS A 8 13.72 2.34 8.90
N PHE A 9 13.00 2.20 7.78
CA PHE A 9 12.18 1.02 7.52
C PHE A 9 13.09 -0.19 7.27
N LYS A 10 12.72 -1.33 7.85
CA LYS A 10 13.42 -2.60 7.70
C LYS A 10 12.68 -3.49 6.71
N LYS A 11 13.39 -3.96 5.69
CA LYS A 11 12.88 -4.95 4.75
C LYS A 11 12.80 -6.31 5.45
N ASN A 12 11.72 -7.06 5.24
CA ASN A 12 11.64 -8.46 5.67
C ASN A 12 12.09 -9.38 4.52
N LYS A 13 12.17 -10.69 4.78
CA LYS A 13 12.60 -11.70 3.77
C LYS A 13 11.57 -11.96 2.65
N LYS A 14 10.39 -11.35 2.73
CA LYS A 14 9.27 -11.52 1.79
C LYS A 14 9.22 -10.29 0.86
N GLY A 15 9.11 -10.53 -0.43
CA GLY A 15 9.15 -9.50 -1.47
C GLY A 15 10.58 -9.13 -1.87
N THR A 16 10.69 -8.39 -2.97
CA THR A 16 11.97 -7.94 -3.53
C THR A 16 12.35 -6.56 -3.00
N ASP A 17 13.63 -6.21 -3.09
CA ASP A 17 14.09 -4.87 -2.72
C ASP A 17 13.38 -3.77 -3.52
N ALA A 18 13.15 -4.02 -4.82
CA ALA A 18 12.42 -3.11 -5.70
C ALA A 18 10.96 -2.93 -5.29
N GLU A 19 10.29 -3.99 -4.82
CA GLU A 19 8.91 -3.91 -4.31
C GLU A 19 8.85 -3.07 -3.03
N TYR A 20 9.81 -3.27 -2.11
CA TYR A 20 9.93 -2.43 -0.92
C TYR A 20 10.13 -0.96 -1.28
N ASP A 21 11.04 -0.68 -2.20
CA ASP A 21 11.36 0.69 -2.58
C ASP A 21 10.17 1.35 -3.31
N ARG A 22 9.46 0.61 -4.18
CA ARG A 22 8.23 1.10 -4.82
C ARG A 22 7.17 1.47 -3.78
N GLN A 23 6.87 0.56 -2.86
CA GLN A 23 5.81 0.79 -1.87
C GLN A 23 6.17 1.87 -0.84
N LEU A 24 7.44 1.95 -0.42
CA LEU A 24 7.92 3.03 0.45
C LEU A 24 7.86 4.38 -0.24
N LYS A 25 8.25 4.45 -1.52
CA LYS A 25 8.18 5.68 -2.30
C LYS A 25 6.74 6.14 -2.50
N GLY A 26 5.84 5.24 -2.90
CA GLY A 26 4.41 5.57 -3.00
C GLY A 26 3.90 6.13 -1.67
N GLN A 27 4.31 5.51 -0.56
CA GLN A 27 3.92 5.97 0.75
C GLN A 27 4.44 7.37 1.10
N GLN A 28 5.71 7.64 0.78
CA GLN A 28 6.31 8.96 0.95
C GLN A 28 5.61 10.02 0.09
N ASP A 29 5.37 9.73 -1.19
CA ASP A 29 4.73 10.65 -2.13
C ASP A 29 3.32 11.01 -1.63
N GLY A 30 2.52 10.04 -1.20
CA GLY A 30 1.17 10.32 -0.70
C GLY A 30 1.11 11.12 0.60
N ILE A 31 2.13 11.05 1.47
CA ILE A 31 2.24 11.97 2.61
C ILE A 31 2.62 13.37 2.12
N ASN A 32 3.58 13.47 1.20
CA ASN A 32 4.07 14.75 0.70
C ASN A 32 3.04 15.51 -0.14
N ASP A 33 2.13 14.79 -0.81
CA ASP A 33 1.03 15.35 -1.58
C ASP A 33 -0.13 15.83 -0.69
N MET A 34 -0.10 15.53 0.61
CA MET A 34 -1.13 15.91 1.57
C MET A 34 -0.79 17.25 2.26
N THR A 35 -1.79 18.11 2.39
CA THR A 35 -1.67 19.30 3.23
C THR A 35 -1.70 18.92 4.72
N VAL A 36 -1.13 19.79 5.57
CA VAL A 36 -1.19 19.61 7.03
C VAL A 36 -2.64 19.49 7.53
N LYS A 37 -3.57 20.27 6.95
CA LYS A 37 -4.98 20.18 7.32
C LYS A 37 -5.58 18.83 6.98
N GLU A 38 -5.35 18.33 5.77
CA GLU A 38 -5.84 17.00 5.37
C GLU A 38 -5.26 15.92 6.27
N TYR A 39 -3.97 16.02 6.63
CA TYR A 39 -3.36 15.12 7.60
C TYR A 39 -4.13 15.09 8.92
N LEU A 40 -4.37 16.25 9.53
CA LEU A 40 -5.05 16.36 10.82
C LEU A 40 -6.50 15.86 10.75
N ASP A 41 -7.25 16.23 9.72
CA ASP A 41 -8.64 15.78 9.52
C ASP A 41 -8.70 14.25 9.37
N ASN A 42 -7.76 13.67 8.61
CA ASN A 42 -7.65 12.22 8.42
C ASN A 42 -7.23 11.50 9.72
N ARG A 43 -6.33 12.07 10.52
CA ARG A 43 -5.95 11.52 11.83
C ARG A 43 -7.11 11.57 12.82
N GLU A 44 -7.87 12.65 12.87
CA GLU A 44 -9.07 12.78 13.71
C GLU A 44 -10.11 11.72 13.32
N ALA A 45 -10.40 11.60 12.03
CA ALA A 45 -11.33 10.59 11.53
C ALA A 45 -10.85 9.17 11.87
N TYR A 46 -9.55 8.87 11.74
CA TYR A 46 -9.00 7.54 12.04
C TYR A 46 -9.15 7.22 13.51
N ASN A 47 -8.88 8.18 14.40
CA ASN A 47 -9.03 7.98 15.84
C ASN A 47 -10.51 7.78 16.24
N LYS A 48 -11.45 8.37 15.50
CA LYS A 48 -12.90 8.28 15.77
C LYS A 48 -13.53 6.98 15.26
N ILE A 49 -13.21 6.58 14.03
CA ILE A 49 -13.92 5.48 13.33
C ILE A 49 -12.99 4.37 12.81
N GLY A 50 -11.68 4.48 13.03
CA GLY A 50 -10.69 3.57 12.46
C GLY A 50 -10.81 3.52 10.94
N ARG A 51 -10.82 2.30 10.40
CA ARG A 51 -10.96 2.02 8.96
C ARG A 51 -12.41 1.75 8.53
N LYS A 52 -13.41 2.14 9.33
CA LYS A 52 -14.82 1.91 8.98
C LYS A 52 -15.17 2.72 7.73
N GLY A 53 -15.72 2.07 6.71
CA GLY A 53 -16.19 2.72 5.47
C GLY A 53 -15.23 2.69 4.29
N THR A 54 -13.99 2.19 4.44
CA THR A 54 -13.01 2.07 3.33
C THR A 54 -13.13 0.75 2.55
N GLY A 55 -14.08 -0.12 2.89
CA GLY A 55 -14.20 -1.43 2.26
C GLY A 55 -14.66 -1.36 0.79
N ALA A 56 -15.48 -0.36 0.46
CA ALA A 56 -16.10 -0.26 -0.87
C ALA A 56 -15.07 0.12 -1.95
N ALA A 57 -14.25 1.15 -1.74
CA ALA A 57 -13.26 1.55 -2.74
C ALA A 57 -12.05 0.62 -2.76
N GLN A 58 -11.71 -0.04 -1.64
CA GLN A 58 -10.83 -1.21 -1.66
C GLN A 58 -11.32 -2.31 -2.60
N GLN A 59 -12.62 -2.65 -2.54
CA GLN A 59 -13.19 -3.65 -3.42
C GLN A 59 -13.18 -3.18 -4.88
N GLU A 60 -13.62 -1.95 -5.15
CA GLU A 60 -13.65 -1.39 -6.49
C GLU A 60 -12.26 -1.39 -7.15
N ALA A 61 -11.24 -0.94 -6.45
CA ALA A 61 -9.88 -0.91 -6.99
C ALA A 61 -9.32 -2.32 -7.26
N ARG A 62 -9.64 -3.29 -6.39
CA ARG A 62 -9.28 -4.69 -6.63
C ARG A 62 -9.98 -5.25 -7.85
N GLU A 63 -11.24 -4.90 -8.09
CA GLU A 63 -11.98 -5.32 -9.28
C GLU A 63 -11.42 -4.70 -10.55
N GLN A 64 -11.14 -3.39 -10.55
CA GLN A 64 -10.53 -2.70 -11.69
C GLN A 64 -9.14 -3.27 -12.02
N PHE A 65 -8.31 -3.55 -11.02
CA PHE A 65 -7.01 -4.15 -11.25
C PHE A 65 -7.10 -5.60 -11.72
N ARG A 66 -8.03 -6.40 -11.15
CA ARG A 66 -8.29 -7.76 -11.63
C ARG A 66 -8.63 -7.76 -13.13
N SER A 67 -9.49 -6.85 -13.57
CA SER A 67 -9.82 -6.71 -15.00
C SER A 67 -8.58 -6.38 -15.84
N LYS A 68 -7.72 -5.44 -15.40
CA LYS A 68 -6.47 -5.12 -16.09
C LYS A 68 -5.50 -6.31 -16.17
N LEU A 69 -5.42 -7.13 -15.11
CA LEU A 69 -4.61 -8.34 -15.12
C LEU A 69 -5.15 -9.39 -16.10
N ILE A 70 -6.46 -9.59 -16.12
CA ILE A 70 -7.10 -10.51 -17.07
C ILE A 70 -6.75 -10.08 -18.50
N ASP A 71 -6.97 -8.80 -18.84
CA ASP A 71 -6.64 -8.26 -20.17
C ASP A 71 -5.16 -8.44 -20.52
N LYS A 72 -4.26 -8.20 -19.55
CA LYS A 72 -2.82 -8.38 -19.73
C LYS A 72 -2.49 -9.85 -20.02
N TYR A 73 -2.96 -10.77 -19.19
CA TYR A 73 -2.66 -12.19 -19.34
C TYR A 73 -3.25 -12.77 -20.61
N GLU A 74 -4.50 -12.43 -20.95
CA GLU A 74 -5.13 -12.89 -22.18
C GLU A 74 -4.31 -12.46 -23.42
N LYS A 75 -3.86 -11.19 -23.45
CA LYS A 75 -2.99 -10.67 -24.52
C LYS A 75 -1.64 -11.37 -24.56
N GLU A 76 -1.04 -11.67 -23.42
CA GLU A 76 0.24 -12.37 -23.36
C GLU A 76 0.13 -13.82 -23.82
N LEU A 77 -0.88 -14.57 -23.35
CA LEU A 77 -1.13 -15.96 -23.72
C LEU A 77 -1.41 -16.08 -25.23
N THR A 78 -2.25 -15.18 -25.76
CA THR A 78 -2.56 -15.12 -27.19
C THR A 78 -1.32 -14.77 -28.01
N ARG A 79 -0.52 -13.80 -27.58
CA ARG A 79 0.70 -13.37 -28.29
C ARG A 79 1.75 -14.49 -28.35
N ARG A 80 1.85 -15.31 -27.29
CA ARG A 80 2.75 -16.47 -27.24
C ARG A 80 2.23 -17.66 -28.04
N GLY A 81 0.96 -17.61 -28.46
CA GLY A 81 0.29 -18.69 -29.18
C GLY A 81 0.02 -19.92 -28.29
N GLU A 82 -0.01 -19.74 -26.97
CA GLU A 82 -0.23 -20.82 -26.01
C GLU A 82 -1.71 -21.19 -25.88
N TYR A 83 -2.57 -20.16 -25.85
CA TYR A 83 -4.01 -20.29 -25.68
C TYR A 83 -4.73 -19.26 -26.55
N PHE A 84 -5.98 -19.56 -26.94
CA PHE A 84 -6.78 -18.67 -27.79
C PHE A 84 -8.25 -18.64 -27.34
N GLY A 85 -8.94 -17.55 -27.69
CA GLY A 85 -10.38 -17.42 -27.46
C GLY A 85 -10.77 -17.63 -26.01
N GLU A 86 -11.82 -18.42 -25.78
CA GLU A 86 -12.36 -18.67 -24.44
C GLU A 86 -11.35 -19.35 -23.50
N GLU A 87 -10.47 -20.21 -24.03
CA GLU A 87 -9.46 -20.90 -23.23
C GLU A 87 -8.41 -19.91 -22.69
N ALA A 88 -8.00 -18.93 -23.50
CA ALA A 88 -7.10 -17.86 -23.06
C ALA A 88 -7.72 -16.99 -21.96
N LEU A 89 -9.02 -16.67 -22.09
CA LEU A 89 -9.74 -15.90 -21.08
C LEU A 89 -9.84 -16.65 -19.76
N GLN A 90 -10.21 -17.93 -19.78
CA GLN A 90 -10.29 -18.77 -18.57
C GLN A 90 -8.92 -18.86 -17.88
N LYS A 91 -7.85 -19.07 -18.66
CA LYS A 91 -6.49 -19.13 -18.11
C LYS A 91 -6.02 -17.79 -17.56
N ALA A 92 -6.34 -16.69 -18.23
CA ALA A 92 -6.06 -15.34 -17.77
C ALA A 92 -6.79 -15.02 -16.44
N GLN A 93 -8.04 -15.44 -16.30
CA GLN A 93 -8.80 -15.31 -15.05
C GLN A 93 -8.17 -16.09 -13.89
N GLU A 94 -7.69 -17.31 -14.15
CA GLU A 94 -6.98 -18.12 -13.16
C GLU A 94 -5.68 -17.44 -12.71
N LEU A 95 -4.85 -17.00 -13.66
CA LEU A 95 -3.58 -16.31 -13.39
C LEU A 95 -3.82 -15.00 -12.62
N ALA A 96 -4.77 -14.19 -13.08
CA ALA A 96 -5.15 -12.96 -12.41
C ALA A 96 -5.66 -13.22 -10.99
N SER A 97 -6.46 -14.26 -10.76
CA SER A 97 -6.95 -14.61 -9.42
C SER A 97 -5.82 -15.05 -8.49
N ASN A 98 -4.89 -15.85 -8.99
CA ASN A 98 -3.71 -16.28 -8.23
C ASN A 98 -2.81 -15.11 -7.84
N GLU A 99 -2.60 -14.15 -8.74
CA GLU A 99 -1.84 -12.94 -8.45
C GLU A 99 -2.60 -12.00 -7.50
N MET A 100 -3.91 -11.82 -7.69
CA MET A 100 -4.75 -11.02 -6.79
C MET A 100 -4.79 -11.55 -5.34
N ASN A 101 -4.43 -12.81 -5.11
CA ASN A 101 -4.31 -13.40 -3.78
C ASN A 101 -3.01 -13.01 -3.06
N THR A 102 -1.98 -12.61 -3.81
CA THR A 102 -0.69 -12.16 -3.24
C THR A 102 -0.63 -10.64 -3.09
N LEU A 103 -1.53 -9.92 -3.78
CA LEU A 103 -1.58 -8.46 -3.81
C LEU A 103 -2.64 -7.88 -2.84
N ASN A 104 -2.27 -6.77 -2.21
CA ASN A 104 -3.19 -5.90 -1.48
C ASN A 104 -3.34 -4.56 -2.20
N ALA A 105 -4.51 -3.94 -2.07
CA ALA A 105 -4.67 -2.52 -2.35
C ALA A 105 -3.66 -1.73 -1.51
N LEU A 106 -2.84 -0.93 -2.18
CA LEU A 106 -1.92 -0.03 -1.51
C LEU A 106 -2.66 1.27 -1.25
N HIS A 107 -2.68 1.63 0.02
CA HIS A 107 -3.03 2.96 0.47
C HIS A 107 -1.71 3.60 0.89
N ASN A 108 -1.39 4.76 0.33
CA ASN A 108 -0.36 5.61 0.90
C ASN A 108 -0.75 5.92 2.36
N PRO A 109 0.21 6.14 3.29
CA PRO A 109 0.18 5.78 4.70
C PRO A 109 -1.13 6.12 5.39
N ASP A 110 -2.09 5.19 5.29
CA ASP A 110 -3.28 4.98 6.12
C ASP A 110 -4.02 6.21 6.69
N MET A 111 -3.91 7.37 6.04
CA MET A 111 -4.61 8.61 6.37
C MET A 111 -5.81 8.77 5.46
N ILE A 112 -6.49 7.67 5.19
CA ILE A 112 -7.85 7.73 4.66
C ILE A 112 -8.72 7.18 5.77
N ALA A 113 -9.17 8.09 6.62
CA ALA A 113 -10.29 7.83 7.49
C ALA A 113 -11.36 8.87 7.19
N GLY A 114 -12.61 8.42 7.18
CA GLY A 114 -13.74 9.32 6.88
C GLY A 114 -14.22 9.33 5.42
N GLY A 115 -13.68 8.50 4.53
CA GLY A 115 -14.31 8.19 3.23
C GLY A 115 -13.68 8.80 1.97
N TYR A 116 -12.45 9.34 2.03
CA TYR A 116 -11.72 9.77 0.83
C TYR A 116 -10.78 8.67 0.31
N ASP A 117 -11.35 7.61 -0.26
CA ASP A 117 -10.67 6.35 -0.57
C ASP A 117 -10.08 6.32 -1.99
N ASN A 118 -8.84 6.81 -2.13
CA ASN A 118 -8.07 6.69 -3.35
C ASN A 118 -7.07 5.52 -3.23
N VAL A 119 -7.42 4.37 -3.79
CA VAL A 119 -6.46 3.30 -4.03
C VAL A 119 -5.59 3.71 -5.21
N VAL A 120 -4.30 3.93 -4.95
CA VAL A 120 -3.36 4.43 -5.96
C VAL A 120 -2.64 3.34 -6.72
N ASP A 121 -2.48 2.14 -6.14
CA ASP A 121 -1.76 1.02 -6.74
C ASP A 121 -2.11 -0.32 -6.04
N LEU A 122 -1.70 -1.45 -6.62
CA LEU A 122 -1.61 -2.75 -5.93
C LEU A 122 -0.15 -3.11 -5.66
N GLY A 123 0.09 -3.88 -4.60
CA GLY A 123 1.42 -4.38 -4.30
C GLY A 123 1.43 -5.59 -3.40
N ASP A 124 2.59 -6.20 -3.28
CA ASP A 124 2.79 -7.40 -2.48
C ASP A 124 2.26 -7.18 -1.05
N ALA A 125 1.33 -8.04 -0.65
CA ALA A 125 0.64 -7.93 0.63
C ALA A 125 1.58 -8.15 1.82
N SER A 126 2.63 -8.96 1.65
CA SER A 126 3.62 -9.22 2.70
C SER A 126 4.54 -8.02 2.91
N VAL A 127 4.95 -7.35 1.82
CA VAL A 127 5.69 -6.09 1.87
C VAL A 127 4.84 -5.00 2.51
N ASN A 128 3.61 -4.83 2.05
CA ASN A 128 2.69 -3.81 2.57
C ASN A 128 2.44 -3.99 4.08
N LYS A 129 2.13 -5.22 4.52
CA LYS A 129 1.96 -5.55 5.95
C LYS A 129 3.24 -5.28 6.76
N SER A 130 4.42 -5.56 6.19
CA SER A 130 5.71 -5.31 6.82
C SER A 130 5.93 -3.83 7.08
N ILE A 131 5.74 -2.99 6.05
CA ILE A 131 5.89 -1.53 6.15
C ILE A 131 4.84 -0.96 7.11
N GLY A 132 3.57 -1.34 6.92
CA GLY A 132 2.44 -0.96 7.75
C GLY A 132 2.69 -1.18 9.25
N SER A 133 3.22 -2.36 9.60
CA SER A 133 3.50 -2.70 11.00
C SER A 133 4.54 -1.81 11.67
N GLN A 134 5.42 -1.18 10.89
CA GLN A 134 6.53 -0.37 11.39
C GLN A 134 6.15 1.07 11.71
N TRP A 135 5.04 1.58 11.15
CA TRP A 135 4.58 2.95 11.39
C TRP A 135 4.32 3.24 12.88
N LYS A 136 3.67 2.30 13.57
CA LYS A 136 3.35 2.38 15.00
C LYS A 136 4.46 1.92 15.94
N ASN A 137 5.59 1.47 15.40
CA ASN A 137 6.68 0.93 16.20
C ASN A 137 7.78 1.97 16.39
N ASN A 138 8.22 2.10 17.64
CA ASN A 138 9.41 2.86 17.98
C ASN A 138 10.61 2.02 17.53
N GLY A 139 11.10 2.34 16.34
CA GLY A 139 12.23 1.65 15.73
C GLY A 139 13.54 1.92 16.46
N LYS A 140 14.65 1.65 15.78
CA LYS A 140 15.99 1.94 16.30
C LYS A 140 16.69 2.97 15.42
N ASP A 141 17.53 3.79 16.03
CA ASP A 141 18.45 4.67 15.32
C ASP A 141 19.62 3.88 14.70
N ASP A 142 20.52 4.60 14.03
CA ASP A 142 21.68 4.03 13.31
C ASP A 142 22.66 3.30 14.24
N VAL A 143 22.66 3.63 15.53
CA VAL A 143 23.51 3.01 16.57
C VAL A 143 22.77 1.93 17.37
N GLY A 144 21.50 1.65 17.05
CA GLY A 144 20.71 0.56 17.63
C GLY A 144 19.91 0.91 18.89
N ASN A 145 19.87 2.19 19.29
CA ASN A 145 19.05 2.66 20.39
C ASN A 145 17.59 2.78 19.97
N LYS A 146 16.68 2.42 20.87
CA LYS A 146 15.24 2.57 20.63
C LYS A 146 14.89 4.07 20.60
N LEU A 147 14.14 4.49 19.59
CA LEU A 147 13.63 5.86 19.52
C LEU A 147 12.52 6.11 20.56
N ALA A 148 12.39 7.35 21.00
CA ALA A 148 11.41 7.75 22.00
C ALA A 148 9.96 7.68 21.47
N ALA A 149 9.78 7.95 20.17
CA ALA A 149 8.49 8.00 19.50
C ALA A 149 8.51 7.19 18.20
N SER A 150 7.32 6.72 17.81
CA SER A 150 7.04 6.11 16.52
C SER A 150 6.99 7.16 15.40
N ARG A 151 6.94 6.70 14.15
CA ARG A 151 6.82 7.61 13.00
C ARG A 151 5.53 8.44 13.06
N VAL A 152 4.43 7.79 13.45
CA VAL A 152 3.12 8.44 13.56
C VAL A 152 3.13 9.49 14.68
N GLU A 153 3.65 9.15 15.86
CA GLU A 153 3.72 10.10 16.99
C GLU A 153 4.61 11.31 16.67
N VAL A 154 5.70 11.11 15.93
CA VAL A 154 6.57 12.21 15.48
C VAL A 154 5.84 13.13 14.52
N MET A 155 5.03 12.59 13.60
CA MET A 155 4.22 13.38 12.66
C MET A 155 3.06 14.09 13.37
N ASP A 156 2.34 13.40 14.27
CA ASP A 156 1.22 13.96 15.04
C ASP A 156 1.67 15.17 15.89
N ALA A 157 2.92 15.15 16.39
CA ALA A 157 3.47 16.26 17.17
C ALA A 157 3.91 17.47 16.33
N GLN A 158 3.96 17.35 15.00
CA GLN A 158 4.49 18.37 14.08
C GLN A 158 3.46 18.97 13.12
N ALA A 159 2.32 18.30 12.95
CA ALA A 159 1.19 18.77 12.16
C ALA A 159 0.41 19.85 12.91
#